data_AF-A0A540MKW4-F1
#
_entry.id   AF-A0A540MKW4-F1
#
_cell.length_a   1.000
_cell.length_b   1.000
_cell.length_c   1.000
_cell.angle_alpha   90.00
_cell.angle_beta   90.00
_cell.angle_gamma   90.00
#
_symmetry.space_group_name_H-M   'P 1'
#
loop_
_entity.id
_entity.type
_entity.pdbx_description
1 polymer ?
#
loop_
_entity_poly.entity_id
_entity_poly.type
_entity_poly.pdbx_seq_one_letter_code
_entity_poly.pdbx_strand_id
1 'polypeptide(L)'
;MADPTDLNLPEEREHVYKQQNDDVPASSLTYLNPKRGQTMETTRRANRISFWQLNALIVMVVLAASGLVSPLDFGFVLFSVVYIFFLSKFAFPPQSDDPSKDPPVFNAEGIMVKTGLAFGAVLGLALPIAYIFHGFLEGDQEGIKAAAPHVFLLASQAFMDGVAFSDRFSTPIRVLVPVFFNAKRISTLMDWVRNEFSKVCVGGGCDAAAERRVLLGRGLAVANLVFWSLDLFGFMLPIYLPRAFKKYYSSAKTD
;
A
#
# COMPACT_ATOMS: atom_id res chain seq x y z
N MET A 1 -44.17 42.09 -12.53
CA MET A 1 -42.71 42.16 -12.73
C MET A 1 -42.11 41.42 -11.54
N ALA A 2 -41.74 40.16 -11.72
CA ALA A 2 -41.25 39.27 -10.66
C ALA A 2 -39.87 38.76 -11.05
N ASP A 3 -38.95 38.85 -10.10
CA ASP A 3 -37.52 38.56 -10.15
C ASP A 3 -37.26 37.04 -10.06
N PRO A 4 -36.51 36.42 -10.98
CA PRO A 4 -36.17 35.01 -10.92
C PRO A 4 -34.74 34.83 -10.40
N THR A 5 -34.55 34.99 -9.08
CA THR A 5 -33.29 34.62 -8.41
C THR A 5 -33.58 33.68 -7.25
N ASP A 6 -33.98 32.46 -7.57
CA ASP A 6 -33.97 31.32 -6.62
C ASP A 6 -33.36 30.10 -7.33
N LEU A 7 -32.02 30.03 -7.28
CA LEU A 7 -31.27 28.81 -7.61
C LEU A 7 -30.19 28.57 -6.54
N ASN A 8 -30.64 28.47 -5.29
CA ASN A 8 -29.82 27.96 -4.18
C ASN A 8 -29.66 26.44 -4.34
N LEU A 9 -28.65 26.00 -5.11
CA LEU A 9 -28.22 24.60 -5.20
C LEU A 9 -26.70 24.35 -5.17
N PRO A 10 -25.92 24.88 -4.19
CA PRO A 10 -24.58 24.36 -3.88
C PRO A 10 -24.51 23.53 -2.58
N GLU A 11 -25.27 23.86 -1.53
CA GLU A 11 -25.04 23.30 -0.19
C GLU A 11 -25.38 21.80 -0.09
N GLU A 12 -26.46 21.35 -0.72
CA GLU A 12 -26.87 19.94 -0.64
C GLU A 12 -25.84 19.00 -1.28
N ARG A 13 -25.15 19.45 -2.34
CA ARG A 13 -24.03 18.68 -2.94
C ARG A 13 -22.83 18.63 -2.01
N GLU A 14 -22.46 19.74 -1.37
CA GLU A 14 -21.35 19.73 -0.40
C GLU A 14 -21.62 18.83 0.80
N HIS A 15 -22.86 18.78 1.28
CA HIS A 15 -23.26 17.89 2.38
C HIS A 15 -23.22 16.42 1.95
N VAL A 16 -23.69 16.07 0.75
CA VAL A 16 -23.57 14.70 0.21
C VAL A 16 -22.09 14.31 0.01
N TYR A 17 -21.23 15.23 -0.44
CA TYR A 17 -19.79 14.98 -0.57
C TYR A 17 -19.07 14.86 0.79
N LYS A 18 -19.52 15.57 1.82
CA LYS A 18 -18.97 15.46 3.19
C LYS A 18 -19.43 14.17 3.88
N GLN A 19 -20.69 13.79 3.73
CA GLN A 19 -21.27 12.63 4.41
C GLN A 19 -20.80 11.30 3.81
N GLN A 20 -20.39 11.27 2.53
CA GLN A 20 -19.83 10.07 1.90
C GLN A 20 -18.31 9.87 2.16
N ASN A 21 -17.68 10.74 2.95
CA ASN A 21 -16.29 10.58 3.38
C ASN A 21 -16.11 9.72 4.65
N ASP A 22 -17.21 9.36 5.34
CA ASP A 22 -17.13 8.67 6.64
C ASP A 22 -17.12 7.12 6.54
N ASP A 23 -17.44 6.55 5.36
CA ASP A 23 -17.62 5.08 5.20
C ASP A 23 -16.44 4.36 4.49
N VAL A 24 -15.23 4.91 4.54
CA VAL A 24 -14.07 4.33 3.83
C VAL A 24 -13.28 3.39 4.74
N PRO A 25 -13.03 2.13 4.34
CA PRO A 25 -12.22 1.21 5.14
C PRO A 25 -10.82 1.77 5.35
N ALA A 26 -10.47 1.89 6.63
CA ALA A 26 -9.29 2.60 7.14
C ALA A 26 -7.94 2.05 6.69
N SER A 27 -7.88 0.81 6.20
CA SER A 27 -6.64 0.10 5.86
C SER A 27 -5.86 0.75 4.72
N SER A 28 -6.55 1.40 3.78
CA SER A 28 -5.99 1.89 2.52
C SER A 28 -5.61 3.38 2.55
N LEU A 29 -6.02 4.10 3.62
CA LEU A 29 -5.66 5.49 3.88
C LEU A 29 -4.21 5.67 4.35
N THR A 30 -3.56 4.57 4.70
CA THR A 30 -2.14 4.46 5.09
C THR A 30 -1.18 5.16 4.15
N TYR A 31 -1.50 5.19 2.85
CA TYR A 31 -0.60 5.76 1.87
C TYR A 31 -0.81 7.25 1.65
N LEU A 32 -1.80 7.93 2.27
CA LEU A 32 -2.41 9.09 1.60
C LEU A 32 -2.18 10.51 2.11
N ASN A 33 -1.48 10.77 3.22
CA ASN A 33 -0.99 12.13 3.51
C ASN A 33 -0.01 12.23 4.70
N PRO A 34 1.05 13.07 4.61
CA PRO A 34 1.69 13.64 5.79
C PRO A 34 0.76 14.64 6.49
N LYS A 35 0.98 14.85 7.81
CA LYS A 35 0.17 15.72 8.69
C LYS A 35 -0.03 17.14 8.14
N ARG A 36 -1.26 17.67 8.24
CA ARG A 36 -1.57 19.08 7.97
C ARG A 36 -1.12 19.92 9.18
N GLY A 37 -0.23 20.90 8.96
CA GLY A 37 0.19 21.86 10.01
C GLY A 37 1.70 22.08 10.19
N GLN A 38 2.50 22.12 9.13
CA GLN A 38 3.82 22.75 9.19
C GLN A 38 3.83 24.00 8.31
N THR A 39 3.65 25.15 8.95
CA THR A 39 3.94 26.47 8.38
C THR A 39 5.43 26.55 8.06
N MET A 40 5.76 27.10 6.89
CA MET A 40 7.12 27.31 6.41
C MET A 40 7.92 28.25 7.34
N GLU A 41 8.61 27.66 8.30
CA GLU A 41 9.90 28.18 8.80
C GLU A 41 10.83 27.00 9.07
N THR A 42 11.21 26.29 8.00
CA THR A 42 12.46 25.49 7.92
C THR A 42 12.70 25.01 6.49
N THR A 43 12.60 25.93 5.53
CA THR A 43 13.06 25.73 4.15
C THR A 43 14.58 25.72 4.10
N ARG A 44 15.19 24.60 4.53
CA ARG A 44 16.53 24.13 4.14
C ARG A 44 16.82 22.79 4.84
N ARG A 45 16.27 21.70 4.32
CA ARG A 45 16.90 20.37 4.51
C ARG A 45 16.54 19.45 3.37
N ALA A 46 17.50 19.35 2.45
CA ALA A 46 17.59 18.32 1.44
C ALA A 46 17.23 16.91 1.98
N ASN A 47 16.55 16.12 1.14
CA ASN A 47 16.68 14.67 1.06
C ASN A 47 16.88 13.92 2.39
N ARG A 48 15.86 13.86 3.26
CA ARG A 48 15.88 12.87 4.35
C ARG A 48 14.78 11.85 4.15
N ILE A 49 15.20 10.64 3.80
CA ILE A 49 14.37 9.42 3.81
C ILE A 49 13.77 9.30 5.22
N SER A 50 12.46 9.10 5.32
CA SER A 50 11.81 8.92 6.61
C SER A 50 12.29 7.65 7.30
N PHE A 51 12.22 7.60 8.63
CA PHE A 51 12.61 6.39 9.39
C PHE A 51 11.89 5.14 8.88
N TRP A 52 10.60 5.24 8.59
CA TRP A 52 9.81 4.13 8.04
C TRP A 52 10.30 3.68 6.66
N GLN A 53 10.56 4.61 5.73
CA GLN A 53 11.14 4.27 4.42
C GLN A 53 12.52 3.64 4.53
N LEU A 54 13.34 4.08 5.50
CA LEU A 54 14.66 3.51 5.72
C LEU A 54 14.55 2.06 6.22
N ASN A 55 13.65 1.80 7.17
CA ASN A 55 13.39 0.42 7.63
C ASN A 55 12.84 -0.46 6.50
N ALA A 56 11.93 0.06 5.68
CA ALA A 56 11.43 -0.64 4.50
C ALA A 56 12.55 -0.95 3.50
N LEU A 57 13.43 0.02 3.24
CA LEU A 57 14.62 -0.17 2.40
C LEU A 57 15.55 -1.26 2.95
N ILE A 58 15.80 -1.27 4.26
CA ILE A 58 16.62 -2.30 4.91
C ILE A 58 15.99 -3.69 4.72
N VAL A 59 14.70 -3.84 5.01
CA VAL A 59 13.97 -5.12 4.82
C VAL A 59 14.03 -5.57 3.36
N MET A 60 13.81 -4.65 2.42
CA MET A 60 13.88 -4.91 0.98
C MET A 60 15.27 -5.42 0.58
N VAL A 61 16.34 -4.75 1.00
CA VAL A 61 17.73 -5.13 0.68
C VAL A 61 18.11 -6.47 1.31
N VAL A 62 17.75 -6.69 2.58
CA VAL A 62 18.05 -7.95 3.28
C VAL A 62 17.36 -9.13 2.60
N LEU A 63 16.07 -9.00 2.24
CA LEU A 63 15.34 -10.07 1.57
C LEU A 63 15.80 -10.29 0.12
N ALA A 64 16.21 -9.23 -0.58
CA ALA A 64 16.80 -9.37 -1.91
C ALA A 64 18.15 -10.09 -1.87
N ALA A 65 18.98 -9.78 -0.86
CA ALA A 65 20.30 -10.38 -0.70
C ALA A 65 20.26 -11.82 -0.16
N SER A 66 19.19 -12.21 0.54
CA SER A 66 19.10 -13.54 1.17
C SER A 66 18.77 -14.68 0.20
N GLY A 67 18.46 -14.38 -1.07
CA GLY A 67 18.06 -15.39 -2.07
C GLY A 67 16.68 -16.00 -1.81
N LEU A 68 15.86 -15.39 -0.92
CA LEU A 68 14.51 -15.84 -0.60
C LEU A 68 13.45 -15.33 -1.58
N VAL A 69 13.82 -14.39 -2.46
CA VAL A 69 12.93 -13.73 -3.41
C VAL A 69 13.24 -14.20 -4.82
N SER A 70 12.21 -14.46 -5.62
CA SER A 70 12.37 -14.87 -7.01
C SER A 70 12.99 -13.74 -7.86
N PRO A 71 13.85 -14.05 -8.85
CA PRO A 71 14.31 -13.06 -9.82
C PRO A 71 13.17 -12.33 -10.54
N LEU A 72 12.01 -12.98 -10.71
CA LEU A 72 10.82 -12.35 -11.30
C LEU A 72 10.25 -11.23 -10.42
N ASP A 73 10.25 -11.41 -9.09
CA ASP A 73 9.75 -10.39 -8.16
C ASP A 73 10.73 -9.21 -8.10
N PHE A 74 12.04 -9.48 -8.11
CA PHE A 74 13.06 -8.44 -8.21
C PHE A 74 12.95 -7.66 -9.52
N GLY A 75 12.84 -8.37 -10.64
CA GLY A 75 12.61 -7.78 -11.95
C GLY A 75 11.36 -6.91 -11.97
N PHE A 76 10.26 -7.39 -11.40
CA PHE A 76 9.02 -6.62 -11.26
C PHE A 76 9.25 -5.29 -10.54
N VAL A 77 9.98 -5.26 -9.41
CA VAL A 77 10.27 -4.01 -8.69
C VAL A 77 11.12 -3.06 -9.55
N LEU A 78 12.15 -3.57 -10.23
CA LEU A 78 12.98 -2.73 -11.09
C LEU A 78 12.17 -2.12 -12.25
N PHE A 79 11.37 -2.96 -12.93
CA PHE A 79 10.51 -2.50 -14.03
C PHE A 79 9.41 -1.57 -13.54
N SER A 80 8.81 -1.81 -12.37
CA SER A 80 7.76 -0.94 -11.84
C SER A 80 8.31 0.45 -11.51
N VAL A 81 9.51 0.54 -10.94
CA VAL A 81 10.21 1.83 -10.73
C VAL A 81 10.34 2.58 -12.04
N VAL A 82 10.96 1.96 -13.06
CA VAL A 82 11.17 2.59 -14.37
C VAL A 82 9.83 3.02 -15.00
N TYR A 83 8.83 2.16 -14.93
CA TYR A 83 7.51 2.42 -15.50
C TYR A 83 6.75 3.54 -14.77
N ILE A 84 6.84 3.62 -13.44
CA ILE A 84 6.26 4.70 -12.65
C ILE A 84 6.89 6.05 -13.01
N PHE A 85 8.22 6.10 -13.16
CA PHE A 85 8.91 7.30 -13.64
C PHE A 85 8.51 7.68 -15.06
N PHE A 86 8.36 6.69 -15.95
CA PHE A 86 7.85 6.89 -17.30
C PHE A 86 6.44 7.50 -17.29
N LEU A 87 5.50 6.91 -16.56
CA LEU A 87 4.14 7.41 -16.43
C LEU A 87 4.12 8.83 -15.84
N SER A 88 4.94 9.10 -14.82
CA SER A 88 5.01 10.43 -14.19
C SER A 88 5.50 11.51 -15.15
N LYS A 89 6.30 11.16 -16.15
CA LYS A 89 6.83 12.13 -17.12
C LYS A 89 5.91 12.30 -18.32
N PHE A 90 5.32 11.20 -18.81
CA PHE A 90 4.65 11.19 -20.12
C PHE A 90 3.12 11.12 -20.04
N ALA A 91 2.55 10.47 -19.02
CA ALA A 91 1.11 10.28 -18.90
C ALA A 91 0.48 11.22 -17.86
N PHE A 92 1.16 11.42 -16.73
CA PHE A 92 0.67 12.19 -15.60
C PHE A 92 1.72 13.17 -15.07
N PRO A 93 2.18 14.15 -15.88
CA PRO A 93 3.09 15.18 -15.43
C PRO A 93 2.52 15.95 -14.22
N PRO A 94 3.36 16.38 -13.25
CA PRO A 94 2.92 17.29 -12.19
C PRO A 94 2.29 18.55 -12.80
N GLN A 95 1.10 18.93 -12.34
CA GLN A 95 0.33 20.05 -12.91
C GLN A 95 0.61 21.39 -12.24
N SER A 96 1.14 21.39 -11.01
CA SER A 96 1.39 22.61 -10.23
C SER A 96 2.85 22.71 -9.82
N ASP A 97 3.40 23.93 -9.91
CA ASP A 97 4.73 24.27 -9.38
C ASP A 97 4.76 24.25 -7.84
N ASP A 98 3.59 24.25 -7.19
CA ASP A 98 3.42 24.19 -5.74
C ASP A 98 2.48 23.03 -5.32
N PRO A 99 3.01 21.80 -5.21
CA PRO A 99 2.27 20.60 -4.81
C PRO A 99 1.78 20.64 -3.36
N SER A 100 2.16 21.65 -2.56
CA SER A 100 1.63 21.84 -1.20
C SER A 100 0.15 22.28 -1.19
N LYS A 101 -0.36 22.75 -2.34
CA LYS A 101 -1.74 23.21 -2.50
C LYS A 101 -2.71 22.12 -2.94
N ASP A 102 -2.22 20.96 -3.37
CA ASP A 102 -3.09 19.84 -3.71
C ASP A 102 -3.64 19.23 -2.41
N PRO A 103 -4.96 19.30 -2.14
CA PRO A 103 -5.49 18.62 -0.97
C PRO A 103 -5.20 17.12 -1.10
N PRO A 104 -5.09 16.35 0.00
CA PRO A 104 -5.10 14.89 -0.13
C PRO A 104 -6.42 14.43 -0.78
N VAL A 105 -6.40 13.29 -1.48
CA VAL A 105 -7.63 12.72 -2.08
C VAL A 105 -8.64 12.34 -0.99
N PHE A 106 -8.16 12.03 0.21
CA PHE A 106 -8.97 11.72 1.39
C PHE A 106 -8.37 12.37 2.64
N ASN A 107 -9.24 12.80 3.56
CA ASN A 107 -8.83 13.43 4.82
C ASN A 107 -8.57 12.35 5.89
N ALA A 108 -7.31 12.15 6.27
CA ALA A 108 -6.84 10.96 7.01
C ALA A 108 -6.74 11.14 8.53
N GLU A 109 -7.39 12.14 9.12
CA GLU A 109 -7.21 12.48 10.54
C GLU A 109 -8.03 11.63 11.53
N GLY A 110 -8.92 10.77 11.02
CA GLY A 110 -9.76 9.89 11.84
C GLY A 110 -8.96 8.80 12.57
N ILE A 111 -9.37 8.48 13.81
CA ILE A 111 -8.78 7.39 14.61
C ILE A 111 -8.86 6.05 13.87
N MET A 112 -9.97 5.81 13.16
CA MET A 112 -10.17 4.59 12.36
C MET A 112 -9.03 4.37 11.37
N VAL A 113 -8.62 5.42 10.66
CA VAL A 113 -7.52 5.42 9.67
C VAL A 113 -6.21 4.94 10.28
N LYS A 114 -5.87 5.46 11.45
CA LYS A 114 -4.63 5.09 12.16
C LYS A 114 -4.66 3.65 12.64
N THR A 115 -5.82 3.18 13.10
CA THR A 115 -6.00 1.79 13.54
C THR A 115 -5.94 0.82 12.36
N GLY A 116 -6.56 1.15 11.23
CA GLY A 116 -6.47 0.35 9.99
C GLY A 116 -5.05 0.27 9.45
N LEU A 117 -4.29 1.36 9.54
CA LEU A 117 -2.87 1.41 9.22
C LEU A 117 -2.05 0.48 10.12
N ALA A 118 -2.19 0.62 11.44
CA ALA A 118 -1.48 -0.23 12.39
C ALA A 118 -1.81 -1.72 12.15
N PHE A 119 -3.08 -2.02 11.90
CA PHE A 119 -3.53 -3.38 11.60
C PHE A 119 -2.91 -3.93 10.31
N GLY A 120 -2.93 -3.17 9.21
CA GLY A 120 -2.32 -3.59 7.95
C GLY A 120 -0.80 -3.80 8.06
N ALA A 121 -0.10 -2.94 8.80
CA ALA A 121 1.33 -3.08 9.06
C ALA A 121 1.65 -4.31 9.92
N VAL A 122 0.84 -4.59 10.93
CA VAL A 122 0.99 -5.79 11.76
C VAL A 122 0.73 -7.05 10.93
N LEU A 123 -0.38 -7.08 10.18
CA LEU A 123 -0.81 -8.25 9.43
C LEU A 123 0.09 -8.56 8.23
N GLY A 124 0.49 -7.54 7.46
CA GLY A 124 1.27 -7.71 6.23
C GLY A 124 2.79 -7.64 6.40
N LEU A 125 3.28 -7.08 7.51
CA LEU A 125 4.72 -6.92 7.72
C LEU A 125 5.20 -7.61 9.01
N ALA A 126 4.68 -7.21 10.18
CA ALA A 126 5.21 -7.70 11.45
C ALA A 126 5.01 -9.22 11.64
N LEU A 127 3.79 -9.72 11.39
CA LEU A 127 3.48 -11.14 11.54
C LEU A 127 4.23 -12.02 10.51
N PRO A 128 4.28 -11.68 9.21
CA PRO A 128 5.09 -12.44 8.24
C PRO A 128 6.59 -12.41 8.54
N ILE A 129 7.13 -11.28 9.02
CA ILE A 129 8.53 -11.21 9.45
C ILE A 129 8.77 -12.15 10.63
N ALA A 130 7.90 -12.14 11.65
CA ALA A 130 8.01 -13.05 12.78
C ALA A 130 7.91 -14.53 12.34
N TYR A 131 7.02 -14.85 11.39
CA TYR A 131 6.88 -16.17 10.81
C TYR A 131 8.16 -16.64 10.08
N ILE A 132 8.81 -15.73 9.34
CA ILE A 132 10.10 -15.97 8.67
C ILE A 132 11.20 -16.24 9.71
N PHE A 133 11.34 -15.38 10.72
CA PHE A 133 12.32 -15.57 11.79
C PHE A 133 12.12 -16.88 12.54
N HIS A 134 10.88 -17.19 12.92
CA HIS A 134 10.55 -18.46 13.57
C HIS A 134 10.87 -19.65 12.65
N GLY A 135 10.62 -19.51 11.34
CA GLY A 135 11.00 -20.52 10.34
C GLY A 135 12.49 -20.78 10.27
N PHE A 136 13.32 -19.75 10.41
CA PHE A 136 14.78 -19.93 10.46
C PHE A 136 15.22 -20.74 11.68
N LEU A 137 14.58 -20.53 12.83
CA LEU A 137 14.88 -21.27 14.07
C LEU A 137 14.45 -22.75 13.97
N GLU A 138 13.34 -23.03 13.29
CA GLU A 138 12.80 -24.39 13.12
C GLU A 138 13.29 -25.11 11.86
N GLY A 139 14.04 -24.43 10.99
CA GLY A 139 14.54 -25.00 9.74
C GLY A 139 13.51 -25.12 8.60
N ASP A 140 12.34 -24.46 8.70
CA ASP A 140 11.28 -24.48 7.66
C ASP A 140 11.62 -23.55 6.49
N GLN A 141 12.54 -24.01 5.64
CA GLN A 141 12.97 -23.24 4.46
C GLN A 141 11.85 -23.03 3.44
N GLU A 142 10.88 -23.94 3.34
CA GLU A 142 9.78 -23.83 2.40
C GLU A 142 8.81 -22.73 2.80
N GLY A 143 8.40 -22.67 4.08
CA GLY A 143 7.55 -21.59 4.59
C GLY A 143 8.21 -20.22 4.48
N ILE A 144 9.51 -20.14 4.78
CA ILE A 144 10.29 -18.90 4.65
C ILE A 144 10.30 -18.40 3.20
N LYS A 145 10.63 -19.28 2.24
CA LYS A 145 10.68 -18.93 0.81
C LYS A 145 9.30 -18.56 0.25
N ALA A 146 8.24 -19.11 0.81
CA ALA A 146 6.88 -18.80 0.41
C ALA A 146 6.39 -17.43 0.95
N ALA A 147 6.76 -17.07 2.19
CA ALA A 147 6.35 -15.81 2.82
C ALA A 147 7.22 -14.60 2.40
N ALA A 148 8.51 -14.80 2.13
CA ALA A 148 9.46 -13.73 1.88
C ALA A 148 9.12 -12.82 0.68
N PRO A 149 8.65 -13.32 -0.48
CA PRO A 149 8.27 -12.47 -1.61
C PRO A 149 7.18 -11.45 -1.26
N HIS A 150 6.21 -11.84 -0.44
CA HIS A 150 5.15 -10.93 0.02
C HIS A 150 5.73 -9.77 0.85
N VAL A 151 6.60 -10.07 1.81
CA VAL A 151 7.25 -9.07 2.68
C VAL A 151 8.15 -8.16 1.85
N PHE A 152 8.90 -8.72 0.90
CA PHE A 152 9.73 -7.96 -0.03
C PHE A 152 8.91 -6.97 -0.85
N LEU A 153 7.78 -7.40 -1.42
CA LEU A 153 6.90 -6.53 -2.21
C LEU A 153 6.23 -5.45 -1.36
N LEU A 154 5.84 -5.76 -0.12
CA LEU A 154 5.26 -4.76 0.80
C LEU A 154 6.31 -3.72 1.23
N ALA A 155 7.52 -4.15 1.56
CA ALA A 155 8.63 -3.25 1.88
C ALA A 155 9.02 -2.38 0.67
N SER A 156 9.10 -2.97 -0.52
CA SER A 156 9.37 -2.25 -1.78
C SER A 156 8.29 -1.21 -2.07
N GLN A 157 7.02 -1.56 -1.83
CA GLN A 157 5.91 -0.61 -1.96
C GLN A 157 6.05 0.54 -0.97
N ALA A 158 6.25 0.26 0.33
CA ALA A 158 6.38 1.30 1.35
C ALA A 158 7.56 2.26 1.06
N PHE A 159 8.65 1.75 0.49
CA PHE A 159 9.73 2.58 -0.02
C PHE A 159 9.28 3.46 -1.19
N MET A 160 8.67 2.86 -2.21
CA MET A 160 8.20 3.55 -3.41
C MET A 160 7.10 4.58 -3.13
N ASP A 161 6.22 4.31 -2.18
CA ASP A 161 5.21 5.26 -1.74
C ASP A 161 5.90 6.51 -1.24
N GLY A 162 6.85 6.41 -0.31
CA GLY A 162 7.50 7.63 0.17
C GLY A 162 8.40 8.31 -0.89
N VAL A 163 8.80 7.63 -1.97
CA VAL A 163 9.39 8.28 -3.16
C VAL A 163 8.31 9.04 -3.94
N ALA A 164 7.15 8.43 -4.16
CA ALA A 164 6.01 9.02 -4.87
C ALA A 164 5.31 10.15 -4.10
N PHE A 165 5.39 10.15 -2.77
CA PHE A 165 4.89 11.24 -1.92
C PHE A 165 5.86 12.42 -1.83
N SER A 166 7.01 12.35 -2.51
CA SER A 166 7.76 13.57 -2.79
C SER A 166 6.93 14.51 -3.68
N ASP A 167 7.25 15.80 -3.62
CA ASP A 167 6.62 16.87 -4.39
C ASP A 167 6.74 16.71 -5.92
N ARG A 168 7.36 15.63 -6.39
CA ARG A 168 7.71 15.40 -7.80
C ARG A 168 6.69 14.57 -8.57
N PHE A 169 5.72 13.96 -7.91
CA PHE A 169 4.76 13.05 -8.54
C PHE A 169 3.33 13.53 -8.36
N SER A 170 2.55 13.38 -9.44
CA SER A 170 1.13 13.69 -9.45
C SER A 170 0.30 12.68 -8.65
N THR A 171 -0.91 13.10 -8.27
CA THR A 171 -1.87 12.26 -7.53
C THR A 171 -2.12 10.88 -8.19
N PRO A 172 -2.33 10.76 -9.52
CA PRO A 172 -2.47 9.47 -10.21
C PRO A 172 -1.30 8.52 -9.97
N ILE A 173 -0.06 9.01 -10.01
CA ILE A 173 1.12 8.17 -9.82
C ILE A 173 1.20 7.65 -8.38
N ARG A 174 0.91 8.51 -7.40
CA ARG A 174 0.84 8.12 -5.98
C ARG A 174 -0.17 7.00 -5.72
N VAL A 175 -1.23 6.92 -6.51
CA VAL A 175 -2.24 5.84 -6.41
C VAL A 175 -1.86 4.60 -7.21
N LEU A 176 -1.21 4.77 -8.35
CA LEU A 176 -0.78 3.65 -9.18
C LEU A 176 0.31 2.82 -8.51
N VAL A 177 1.20 3.42 -7.72
CA VAL A 177 2.23 2.69 -6.97
C VAL A 177 1.62 1.54 -6.14
N PRO A 178 0.75 1.79 -5.14
CA PRO A 178 0.21 0.71 -4.34
C PRO A 178 -0.66 -0.26 -5.14
N VAL A 179 -1.36 0.19 -6.21
CA VAL A 179 -2.13 -0.69 -7.10
C VAL A 179 -1.24 -1.72 -7.79
N PHE A 180 -0.10 -1.29 -8.36
CA PHE A 180 0.83 -2.18 -9.05
C PHE A 180 1.42 -3.22 -8.11
N PHE A 181 1.90 -2.78 -6.95
CA PHE A 181 2.48 -3.67 -5.95
C PHE A 181 1.46 -4.64 -5.36
N ASN A 182 0.24 -4.18 -5.06
CA ASN A 182 -0.84 -5.05 -4.60
C ASN A 182 -1.20 -6.10 -5.65
N ALA A 183 -1.30 -5.73 -6.94
CA ALA A 183 -1.62 -6.68 -8.00
C ALA A 183 -0.61 -7.84 -8.05
N LYS A 184 0.69 -7.52 -8.01
CA LYS A 184 1.74 -8.56 -7.95
C LYS A 184 1.74 -9.33 -6.63
N ARG A 185 1.45 -8.66 -5.52
CA ARG A 185 1.38 -9.26 -4.18
C ARG A 185 0.34 -10.38 -4.10
N ILE A 186 -0.83 -10.22 -4.74
CA ILE A 186 -1.86 -11.28 -4.77
C ILE A 186 -1.30 -12.58 -5.34
N SER A 187 -0.47 -12.53 -6.39
CA SER A 187 0.17 -13.73 -6.93
C SER A 187 1.09 -14.40 -5.90
N THR A 188 1.95 -13.62 -5.23
CA THR A 188 2.87 -14.18 -4.20
C THR A 188 2.13 -14.74 -2.99
N LEU A 189 1.01 -14.13 -2.61
CA LEU A 189 0.16 -14.61 -1.52
C LEU A 189 -0.56 -15.91 -1.90
N MET A 190 -1.00 -16.03 -3.15
CA MET A 190 -1.57 -17.27 -3.67
C MET A 190 -0.55 -18.41 -3.63
N ASP A 191 0.69 -18.14 -4.03
CA ASP A 191 1.77 -19.12 -3.96
C ASP A 191 2.10 -19.49 -2.51
N TRP A 192 2.07 -18.51 -1.58
CA TRP A 192 2.24 -18.78 -0.16
C TRP A 192 1.15 -19.68 0.40
N VAL A 193 -0.13 -19.38 0.11
CA VAL A 193 -1.26 -20.22 0.51
C VAL A 193 -1.10 -21.64 -0.07
N ARG A 194 -0.80 -21.77 -1.36
CA ARG A 194 -0.58 -23.09 -1.99
C ARG A 194 0.52 -23.88 -1.29
N ASN A 195 1.63 -23.22 -0.97
CA ASN A 195 2.75 -23.85 -0.25
C ASN A 195 2.31 -24.35 1.13
N GLU A 196 1.66 -23.52 1.94
CA GLU A 196 1.22 -23.92 3.29
C GLU A 196 0.17 -25.03 3.30
N PHE A 197 -0.66 -25.11 2.26
CA PHE A 197 -1.64 -26.19 2.11
C PHE A 197 -1.04 -27.46 1.50
N SER A 198 0.07 -27.36 0.76
CA SER A 198 0.80 -28.52 0.23
C SER A 198 1.59 -29.27 1.31
N LYS A 199 1.90 -28.61 2.44
CA LYS A 199 2.50 -29.25 3.61
C LYS A 199 1.52 -30.27 4.20
N VAL A 200 1.81 -31.56 4.01
CA VAL A 200 1.03 -32.66 4.61
C VAL A 200 1.75 -33.16 5.86
N CYS A 201 1.09 -33.05 7.01
CA CYS A 201 1.48 -33.80 8.21
C CYS A 201 1.07 -35.26 8.02
N VAL A 202 1.89 -36.04 7.30
CA VAL A 202 1.59 -37.46 7.05
C VAL A 202 1.87 -38.27 8.31
N GLY A 203 0.81 -38.88 8.85
CA GLY A 203 0.88 -40.07 9.71
C GLY A 203 1.42 -39.85 11.12
N GLY A 204 0.58 -39.36 12.04
CA GLY A 204 0.64 -39.62 13.50
C GLY A 204 1.94 -39.31 14.27
N GLY A 205 2.98 -38.81 13.61
CA GLY A 205 4.33 -38.58 14.14
C GLY A 205 4.82 -37.14 13.99
N CYS A 206 3.93 -36.21 13.64
CA CYS A 206 4.25 -34.79 13.76
C CYS A 206 4.20 -34.39 15.23
N ASP A 207 5.28 -33.82 15.73
CA ASP A 207 5.28 -33.12 17.00
C ASP A 207 4.17 -32.04 16.99
N ALA A 208 3.52 -31.83 18.14
CA ALA A 208 2.46 -30.83 18.29
C ALA A 208 2.93 -29.42 17.90
N ALA A 209 4.24 -29.15 18.03
CA ALA A 209 4.87 -27.92 17.54
C ALA A 209 4.79 -27.77 16.01
N ALA A 210 5.04 -28.85 15.25
CA ALA A 210 4.98 -28.84 13.79
C ALA A 210 3.55 -28.63 13.29
N GLU A 211 2.56 -29.25 13.94
CA GLU A 211 1.14 -29.05 13.60
C GLU A 211 0.69 -27.61 13.84
N ARG A 212 1.09 -27.01 14.98
CA ARG A 212 0.80 -25.61 15.29
C ARG A 212 1.42 -24.67 14.26
N ARG A 213 2.66 -24.91 13.83
CA ARG A 213 3.32 -24.08 12.81
C ARG A 213 2.56 -24.11 11.48
N VAL A 214 2.16 -25.29 11.02
CA VAL A 214 1.40 -25.43 9.76
C VAL A 214 0.07 -24.68 9.85
N LEU A 215 -0.64 -24.80 10.98
CA LEU A 215 -1.89 -24.08 11.19
C LEU A 215 -1.67 -22.55 11.19
N LEU A 216 -0.64 -22.07 11.88
CA LEU A 216 -0.28 -20.66 11.93
C LEU A 216 0.10 -20.11 10.54
N GLY A 217 0.91 -20.86 9.79
CA GLY A 217 1.31 -20.50 8.42
C GLY A 217 0.10 -20.40 7.49
N ARG A 218 -0.78 -21.40 7.49
CA ARG A 218 -2.02 -21.40 6.71
C ARG A 218 -2.93 -20.22 7.07
N GLY A 219 -3.16 -20.01 8.37
CA GLY A 219 -3.99 -18.91 8.85
C GLY A 219 -3.44 -17.55 8.43
N LEU A 220 -2.13 -17.35 8.60
CA LEU A 220 -1.46 -16.09 8.26
C LEU A 220 -1.45 -15.82 6.75
N ALA A 221 -1.19 -16.84 5.93
CA ALA A 221 -1.20 -16.73 4.47
C ALA A 221 -2.61 -16.40 3.95
N VAL A 222 -3.64 -17.09 4.44
CA VAL A 222 -5.04 -16.84 4.05
C VAL A 222 -5.50 -15.46 4.50
N ALA A 223 -5.19 -15.06 5.74
CA ALA A 223 -5.56 -13.74 6.26
C ALA A 223 -4.95 -12.61 5.41
N ASN A 224 -3.67 -12.74 5.03
CA ASN A 224 -3.03 -11.78 4.14
C ASN A 224 -3.66 -11.79 2.74
N LEU A 225 -3.90 -12.96 2.14
CA LEU A 225 -4.53 -13.05 0.83
C LEU A 225 -5.89 -12.36 0.81
N VAL A 226 -6.74 -12.63 1.80
CA VAL A 226 -8.07 -12.02 1.91
C VAL A 226 -7.97 -10.51 2.12
N PHE A 227 -7.15 -10.07 3.07
CA PHE A 227 -7.00 -8.66 3.40
C PHE A 227 -6.53 -7.83 2.20
N TRP A 228 -5.45 -8.25 1.53
CA TRP A 228 -4.91 -7.53 0.38
C TRP A 228 -5.79 -7.65 -0.88
N SER A 229 -6.55 -8.73 -1.02
CA SER A 229 -7.53 -8.86 -2.11
C SER A 229 -8.69 -7.89 -1.93
N LEU A 230 -9.23 -7.77 -0.72
CA LEU A 230 -10.28 -6.80 -0.41
C LEU A 230 -9.78 -5.36 -0.56
N ASP A 231 -8.53 -5.08 -0.16
CA ASP A 231 -7.90 -3.77 -0.38
C ASP A 231 -7.82 -3.42 -1.87
N LEU A 232 -7.32 -4.34 -2.70
CA LEU A 232 -7.17 -4.10 -4.14
C LEU A 232 -8.52 -3.99 -4.86
N PHE A 233 -9.36 -5.02 -4.73
CA PHE A 233 -10.59 -5.16 -5.53
C PHE A 233 -11.79 -4.46 -4.91
N GLY A 234 -11.83 -4.31 -3.58
CA GLY A 234 -12.92 -3.64 -2.87
C GLY A 234 -12.71 -2.13 -2.71
N PHE A 235 -11.47 -1.67 -2.63
CA PHE A 235 -11.17 -0.25 -2.42
C PHE A 235 -10.34 0.40 -3.53
N MET A 236 -9.13 -0.11 -3.81
CA MET A 236 -8.18 0.60 -4.66
C MET A 236 -8.67 0.78 -6.10
N LEU A 237 -9.11 -0.31 -6.73
CA LEU A 237 -9.58 -0.28 -8.11
C LEU A 237 -10.95 0.41 -8.27
N PRO A 238 -12.00 0.09 -7.50
CA PRO A 238 -13.33 0.65 -7.74
C PRO A 238 -13.49 2.09 -7.24
N ILE A 239 -12.78 2.49 -6.17
CA ILE A 239 -13.03 3.76 -5.48
C ILE A 239 -11.82 4.68 -5.60
N TYR A 240 -10.64 4.19 -5.22
CA TYR A 240 -9.49 5.06 -5.01
C TYR A 240 -8.90 5.60 -6.33
N LEU A 241 -8.64 4.69 -7.27
CA LEU A 241 -8.07 5.02 -8.58
C LEU A 241 -8.98 5.96 -9.41
N PRO A 242 -10.30 5.73 -9.52
CA PRO A 242 -11.18 6.65 -10.25
C PRO A 242 -11.24 8.04 -9.64
N ARG A 243 -11.27 8.15 -8.30
CA ARG A 243 -11.28 9.44 -7.60
C ARG A 243 -9.99 10.22 -7.83
N ALA A 244 -8.84 9.55 -7.78
CA ALA A 244 -7.54 10.16 -8.05
C ALA A 244 -7.43 10.70 -9.49
N PHE A 245 -7.89 9.91 -10.48
CA PHE A 245 -7.88 10.34 -11.87
C PHE A 245 -8.86 11.48 -12.12
N LYS A 246 -10.09 11.39 -11.59
CA LYS A 246 -11.08 12.47 -11.69
C LYS A 246 -10.51 13.78 -11.16
N LYS A 247 -9.85 13.75 -10.01
CA LYS A 247 -9.21 14.93 -9.42
C LYS A 247 -8.15 15.53 -10.33
N TYR A 248 -7.22 14.72 -10.81
CA TYR A 248 -6.14 15.16 -11.69
C TYR A 248 -6.65 15.78 -12.99
N TYR A 249 -7.66 15.20 -13.63
CA TYR A 249 -8.22 15.74 -14.86
C TYR A 249 -9.15 16.94 -14.64
N SER A 250 -9.73 17.09 -13.44
CA SER A 250 -10.52 18.27 -13.09
C SER A 250 -9.63 19.49 -12.81
N SER A 251 -8.48 19.31 -12.15
CA SER A 251 -7.53 20.41 -11.91
C SER A 251 -7.04 21.02 -13.23
N ALA A 252 -6.65 20.19 -14.20
CA ALA A 252 -6.19 20.63 -15.53
C ALA A 252 -7.21 21.43 -16.36
N LYS A 253 -8.50 21.43 -16.02
CA LYS A 253 -9.52 22.21 -16.73
C LYS A 253 -9.69 23.64 -16.19
N THR A 254 -9.00 23.96 -15.10
CA THR A 254 -9.16 25.23 -14.37
C THR A 254 -8.03 26.21 -14.67
N ASP A 255 -7.05 25.78 -15.48
CA ASP A 255 -5.99 26.58 -16.09
C ASP A 255 -6.32 26.87 -17.56
#